data_AF-A0A1J5I4E5-F1
#
_entry.id   AF-A0A1J5I4E5-F1
#
_cell.length_a   1.000
_cell.length_b   1.000
_cell.length_c   1.000
_cell.angle_alpha   90.00
_cell.angle_beta   90.00
_cell.angle_gamma   90.00
#
_symmetry.space_group_name_H-M   'P 1'
#
loop_
_entity.id
_entity.type
_entity.pdbx_description
1 polymer ?
#
loop_
_entity_poly.entity_id
_entity_poly.type
_entity_poly.pdbx_seq_one_letter_code
_entity_poly.pdbx_strand_id
1 'polypeptide(L)'
;MGNLTDDMTRLRGEVDALRSERGALMQELTRGARDLAATVSAMQSGFAVAHTAMAKKTSEEREAFVADMIREVSSLLGDFSRMRGDMARTGRNDREAFLLEMRRRVTGMRKETADDLAGARLAWHGQGLKRRREVQLKKEPEVVEPTPQPVEEAVTEKKQVVPPEVQLQATPEITEKEKVDTPQAKAPESVVDSMAFQKKKEKPWLDEKPAKAATRAKRGRK
;
A
#
# COMPACT_ATOMS: atom_id res chain seq x y z
N MET A 1 -72.66 -72.45 -22.24
CA MET A 1 -72.01 -72.33 -20.91
C MET A 1 -70.48 -72.21 -20.99
N GLY A 2 -69.80 -72.51 -22.11
CA GLY A 2 -68.32 -72.46 -22.19
C GLY A 2 -67.67 -71.06 -22.18
N ASN A 3 -68.28 -70.07 -22.85
CA ASN A 3 -67.64 -68.76 -23.08
C ASN A 3 -67.27 -67.97 -21.81
N LEU A 4 -68.05 -68.09 -20.73
CA LEU A 4 -67.79 -67.35 -19.48
C LEU A 4 -66.52 -67.85 -18.76
N THR A 5 -66.27 -69.16 -18.79
CA THR A 5 -65.09 -69.76 -18.14
C THR A 5 -63.82 -69.33 -18.87
N ASP A 6 -63.85 -69.29 -20.20
CA ASP A 6 -62.74 -68.80 -21.03
C ASP A 6 -62.48 -67.31 -20.78
N ASP A 7 -63.52 -66.48 -20.74
CA ASP A 7 -63.40 -65.05 -20.46
C ASP A 7 -62.81 -64.77 -19.06
N MET A 8 -63.25 -65.50 -18.02
CA MET A 8 -62.71 -65.37 -16.68
C MET A 8 -61.24 -65.80 -16.59
N THR A 9 -60.85 -66.83 -17.36
CA THR A 9 -59.46 -67.29 -17.42
C THR A 9 -58.58 -66.26 -18.12
N ARG A 10 -59.07 -65.71 -19.24
CA ARG A 10 -58.41 -64.62 -19.97
C ARG A 10 -58.25 -63.38 -19.08
N LEU A 11 -59.30 -62.94 -18.39
CA LEU A 11 -59.27 -61.79 -17.48
C LEU A 11 -58.27 -62.00 -16.34
N ARG A 12 -58.17 -63.21 -15.78
CA ARG A 12 -57.13 -63.52 -14.78
C ARG A 12 -55.73 -63.32 -15.34
N GLY A 13 -55.47 -63.84 -16.55
CA GLY A 13 -54.20 -63.64 -17.23
C GLY A 13 -53.87 -62.16 -17.47
N GLU A 14 -54.84 -61.36 -17.93
CA GLU A 14 -54.68 -59.91 -18.13
C GLU A 14 -54.42 -59.17 -16.79
N VAL A 15 -55.13 -59.52 -15.72
CA VAL A 15 -54.91 -58.93 -14.39
C VAL A 15 -53.52 -59.28 -13.84
N ASP A 16 -53.07 -60.52 -14.02
CA ASP A 16 -51.75 -60.95 -13.56
C ASP A 16 -50.63 -60.30 -14.40
N ALA A 17 -50.84 -60.10 -15.70
CA ALA A 17 -49.95 -59.32 -16.56
C ALA A 17 -49.85 -57.87 -16.09
N LEU A 18 -50.98 -57.18 -15.87
CA LEU A 18 -51.01 -55.80 -15.37
C LEU A 18 -50.35 -55.65 -14.00
N ARG A 19 -50.53 -56.62 -13.10
CA ARG A 19 -49.86 -56.63 -11.79
C ARG A 19 -48.34 -56.79 -11.94
N SER A 20 -47.90 -57.63 -12.87
CA SER A 20 -46.49 -57.84 -13.18
C SER A 20 -45.85 -56.58 -13.77
N GLU A 21 -46.50 -55.94 -14.75
CA GLU A 21 -46.07 -54.67 -15.35
C GLU A 21 -45.99 -53.55 -14.31
N ARG A 22 -47.01 -53.43 -13.44
CA ARG A 22 -46.98 -52.47 -12.33
C ARG A 22 -45.81 -52.75 -11.39
N GLY A 23 -45.53 -54.02 -11.10
CA GLY A 23 -44.38 -54.43 -10.31
C GLY A 23 -43.05 -53.99 -10.94
N ALA A 24 -42.89 -54.21 -12.24
CA ALA A 24 -41.71 -53.79 -13.00
C ALA A 24 -41.54 -52.27 -13.00
N LEU A 25 -42.62 -51.51 -13.23
CA LEU A 25 -42.60 -50.05 -13.17
C LEU A 25 -42.18 -49.53 -11.80
N MET A 26 -42.68 -50.12 -10.71
CA MET A 26 -42.30 -49.74 -9.35
C MET A 26 -40.81 -50.05 -9.08
N GLN A 27 -40.30 -51.17 -9.57
CA GLN A 27 -38.88 -51.50 -9.47
C GLN A 27 -38.02 -50.51 -10.27
N GLU A 28 -38.44 -50.14 -11.47
CA GLU A 28 -37.75 -49.14 -12.27
C GLU A 28 -37.74 -47.76 -11.61
N LEU A 29 -38.88 -47.29 -11.09
CA LEU A 29 -38.98 -46.04 -10.34
C LEU A 29 -38.08 -46.03 -9.11
N THR A 30 -38.06 -47.12 -8.34
CA THR A 30 -37.19 -47.22 -7.16
C THR A 30 -35.71 -47.26 -7.53
N ARG A 31 -35.35 -47.87 -8.67
CA ARG A 31 -33.99 -47.83 -9.21
C ARG A 31 -33.62 -46.42 -9.65
N GLY A 32 -34.47 -45.76 -10.45
CA GLY A 32 -34.25 -44.39 -10.91
C GLY A 32 -34.11 -43.39 -9.76
N ALA A 33 -34.92 -43.52 -8.71
CA ALA A 33 -34.80 -42.69 -7.52
C ALA A 33 -33.46 -42.88 -6.79
N ARG A 34 -32.95 -44.13 -6.70
CA ARG A 34 -31.63 -44.42 -6.13
C ARG A 34 -30.50 -43.88 -6.99
N ASP A 35 -30.58 -44.04 -8.31
CA ASP A 35 -29.59 -43.53 -9.25
C ASP A 35 -29.53 -41.98 -9.21
N LEU A 36 -30.69 -41.32 -9.10
CA LEU A 36 -30.78 -39.87 -8.91
C LEU A 36 -30.21 -39.42 -7.55
N ALA A 37 -30.53 -40.12 -6.46
CA ALA A 37 -29.99 -39.81 -5.14
C ALA A 37 -28.46 -39.95 -5.12
N ALA A 38 -27.92 -40.98 -5.78
CA ALA A 38 -26.48 -41.20 -5.91
C ALA A 38 -25.81 -40.08 -6.72
N THR A 39 -26.40 -39.66 -7.85
CA THR A 39 -25.88 -38.56 -8.66
C THR A 39 -25.93 -37.20 -7.93
N VAL A 40 -27.02 -36.89 -7.23
CA VAL A 40 -27.11 -35.67 -6.42
C VAL A 40 -26.08 -35.69 -5.28
N SER A 41 -25.89 -36.83 -4.61
CA SER A 41 -24.88 -36.97 -3.55
C SER A 41 -23.46 -36.78 -4.10
N ALA A 42 -23.18 -37.35 -5.28
CA ALA A 42 -21.91 -37.15 -5.97
C ALA A 42 -21.68 -35.67 -6.31
N MET A 43 -22.68 -34.99 -6.87
CA MET A 43 -22.61 -33.56 -7.18
C MET A 43 -22.37 -32.70 -5.94
N GLN A 44 -23.09 -32.94 -4.84
CA GLN A 44 -22.90 -32.24 -3.57
C GLN A 44 -21.49 -32.44 -3.01
N SER A 45 -20.96 -33.67 -3.09
CA SER A 45 -19.59 -33.96 -2.67
C SER A 45 -18.56 -33.20 -3.53
N GLY A 46 -18.78 -33.15 -4.85
CA GLY A 46 -17.92 -32.42 -5.78
C GLY A 46 -17.94 -30.91 -5.50
N PHE A 47 -19.11 -30.36 -5.21
CA PHE A 47 -19.28 -28.95 -4.84
C PHE A 47 -18.56 -28.63 -3.51
N ALA A 48 -18.70 -29.48 -2.49
CA ALA A 48 -18.00 -29.30 -1.22
C ALA A 48 -16.48 -29.32 -1.42
N VAL A 49 -15.95 -30.27 -2.19
CA VAL A 49 -14.52 -30.34 -2.53
C VAL A 49 -14.08 -29.07 -3.26
N ALA A 50 -14.81 -28.64 -4.29
CA ALA A 50 -14.51 -27.42 -5.03
C ALA A 50 -14.50 -26.17 -4.12
N HIS A 51 -15.48 -26.04 -3.22
CA HIS A 51 -15.55 -24.94 -2.27
C HIS A 51 -14.36 -24.92 -1.30
N THR A 52 -13.94 -26.09 -0.78
CA THR A 52 -12.76 -26.15 0.08
C THR A 52 -11.48 -25.77 -0.67
N ALA A 53 -11.34 -26.18 -1.93
CA ALA A 53 -10.21 -25.82 -2.76
C ALA A 53 -10.18 -24.31 -3.06
N MET A 54 -11.33 -23.71 -3.40
CA MET A 54 -11.45 -22.26 -3.62
C MET A 54 -11.17 -21.47 -2.34
N ALA A 55 -11.68 -21.93 -1.19
CA ALA A 55 -11.41 -21.29 0.10
C ALA A 55 -9.91 -21.29 0.42
N LYS A 56 -9.22 -22.41 0.20
CA LYS A 56 -7.75 -22.49 0.37
C LYS A 56 -7.02 -21.54 -0.57
N LYS A 57 -7.34 -21.59 -1.87
CA LYS A 57 -6.72 -20.71 -2.87
C LYS A 57 -6.90 -19.23 -2.53
N THR A 58 -8.12 -18.82 -2.20
CA THR A 58 -8.41 -17.43 -1.82
C THR A 58 -7.75 -17.03 -0.51
N SER A 59 -7.54 -17.94 0.45
CA SER A 59 -6.74 -17.64 1.64
C SER A 59 -5.26 -17.46 1.32
N GLU A 60 -4.67 -18.30 0.48
CA GLU A 60 -3.28 -18.19 0.05
C GLU A 60 -3.03 -16.89 -0.72
N GLU A 61 -3.94 -16.50 -1.61
CA GLU A 61 -3.89 -15.23 -2.34
C GLU A 61 -3.96 -14.03 -1.39
N ARG A 62 -4.83 -14.07 -0.37
CA ARG A 62 -4.92 -13.00 0.64
C ARG A 62 -3.66 -12.92 1.50
N GLU A 63 -3.09 -14.05 1.90
CA GLU A 63 -1.84 -14.09 2.65
C GLU A 63 -0.67 -13.50 1.83
N ALA A 64 -0.57 -13.87 0.54
CA ALA A 64 0.42 -13.31 -0.37
C ALA A 64 0.27 -11.80 -0.52
N PHE A 65 -0.95 -11.30 -0.69
CA PHE A 65 -1.25 -9.87 -0.76
C PHE A 65 -0.85 -9.12 0.50
N VAL A 66 -1.20 -9.64 1.69
CA VAL A 66 -0.82 -9.01 2.97
C VAL A 66 0.70 -9.01 3.14
N ALA A 67 1.38 -10.11 2.78
CA ALA A 67 2.84 -10.18 2.84
C ALA A 67 3.52 -9.15 1.93
N ASP A 68 2.98 -8.94 0.72
CA ASP A 68 3.48 -7.93 -0.21
C ASP A 68 3.29 -6.50 0.34
N MET A 69 2.10 -6.21 0.86
CA MET A 69 1.82 -4.92 1.51
C MET A 69 2.75 -4.64 2.71
N ILE A 70 3.06 -5.66 3.52
CA ILE A 70 4.02 -5.53 4.63
C ILE A 70 5.42 -5.17 4.10
N ARG A 71 5.85 -5.78 2.99
CA ARG A 71 7.15 -5.48 2.36
C ARG A 71 7.18 -4.05 1.81
N GLU A 72 6.14 -3.61 1.13
CA GLU A 72 6.03 -2.26 0.58
C GLU A 72 6.09 -1.20 1.68
N VAL A 73 5.28 -1.35 2.74
CA VAL A 73 5.29 -0.43 3.89
C VAL A 73 6.64 -0.42 4.59
N SER A 74 7.28 -1.58 4.75
CA SER A 74 8.62 -1.68 5.34
C SER A 74 9.67 -0.98 4.49
N SER A 75 9.58 -1.09 3.15
CA SER A 75 10.45 -0.36 2.22
C SER A 75 10.28 1.15 2.37
N LEU A 76 9.03 1.62 2.35
CA LEU A 76 8.70 3.05 2.49
C LEU A 76 9.19 3.64 3.81
N LEU A 77 9.03 2.91 4.92
CA LEU A 77 9.58 3.29 6.23
C LEU A 77 11.11 3.37 6.21
N GLY A 78 11.76 2.45 5.49
CA GLY A 78 13.19 2.47 5.24
C GLY A 78 13.65 3.70 4.47
N ASP A 79 12.95 4.03 3.38
CA ASP A 79 13.20 5.23 2.57
C ASP A 79 13.00 6.52 3.37
N PHE A 80 11.91 6.62 4.11
CA PHE A 80 11.64 7.76 4.99
C PHE A 80 12.75 7.96 6.03
N SER A 81 13.21 6.87 6.64
CA SER A 81 14.31 6.90 7.61
C SER A 81 15.62 7.38 6.98
N ARG A 82 15.93 6.92 5.77
CA ARG A 82 17.10 7.39 4.99
C ARG A 82 17.01 8.88 4.69
N MET A 83 15.90 9.33 4.11
CA MET A 83 15.67 10.74 3.79
C MET A 83 15.80 11.65 5.01
N ARG A 84 15.22 11.25 6.16
CA ARG A 84 15.36 12.00 7.41
C ARG A 84 16.81 12.08 7.87
N GLY A 85 17.56 10.97 7.73
CA GLY A 85 18.99 10.93 8.01
C GLY A 85 19.79 11.89 7.14
N ASP A 86 19.50 11.93 5.84
CA ASP A 86 20.15 12.81 4.89
C ASP A 86 19.83 14.28 5.18
N MET A 87 18.56 14.62 5.41
CA MET A 87 18.15 15.97 5.82
C MET A 87 18.84 16.43 7.11
N ALA A 88 19.02 15.53 8.09
CA ALA A 88 19.72 15.85 9.32
C ALA A 88 21.23 16.05 9.11
N ARG A 89 21.82 15.43 8.09
CA ARG A 89 23.23 15.63 7.71
C ARG A 89 23.40 16.93 6.95
N THR A 90 22.59 17.17 5.91
CA THR A 90 22.63 18.41 5.14
C THR A 90 22.37 19.62 6.05
N GLY A 91 21.34 19.57 6.89
CA GLY A 91 21.04 20.65 7.83
C GLY A 91 22.14 20.90 8.88
N ARG A 92 22.97 19.90 9.21
CA ARG A 92 24.17 20.11 10.04
C ARG A 92 25.28 20.80 9.24
N ASN A 93 25.58 20.29 8.04
CA ASN A 93 26.59 20.86 7.16
C ASN A 93 26.28 22.32 6.81
N ASP A 94 25.02 22.65 6.53
CA ASP A 94 24.60 24.02 6.20
C ASP A 94 24.81 24.97 7.39
N ARG A 95 24.51 24.51 8.61
CA ARG A 95 24.76 25.29 9.83
C ARG A 95 26.25 25.49 10.06
N GLU A 96 27.05 24.45 9.88
CA GLU A 96 28.51 24.55 10.01
C GLU A 96 29.09 25.53 8.99
N ALA A 97 28.67 25.43 7.72
CA ALA A 97 29.06 26.36 6.67
C ALA A 97 28.69 27.81 7.01
N PHE A 98 27.47 28.05 7.48
CA PHE A 98 27.02 29.36 7.93
C PHE A 98 27.86 29.91 9.10
N LEU A 99 28.12 29.09 10.12
CA LEU A 99 28.93 29.47 11.27
C LEU A 99 30.38 29.78 10.88
N LEU A 100 30.95 29.02 9.95
CA LEU A 100 32.30 29.28 9.41
C LEU A 100 32.37 30.63 8.69
N GLU A 101 31.38 30.94 7.85
CA GLU A 101 31.31 32.22 7.15
C GLU A 101 31.12 33.39 8.12
N MET A 102 30.24 33.24 9.11
CA MET A 102 30.06 34.24 10.15
C MET A 102 31.35 34.46 10.96
N ARG A 103 32.06 33.39 11.34
CA ARG A 103 33.35 33.47 12.03
C ARG A 103 34.39 34.20 11.18
N ARG A 104 34.45 33.91 9.89
CA ARG A 104 35.34 34.58 8.94
C ARG A 104 35.05 36.09 8.89
N ARG A 105 33.78 36.49 8.73
CA ARG A 105 33.37 37.90 8.69
C ARG A 105 33.69 38.65 9.98
N VAL A 106 33.39 38.06 11.13
CA VAL A 106 33.73 38.66 12.44
C VAL A 106 35.24 38.81 12.61
N THR A 107 36.01 37.82 12.17
CA THR A 107 37.48 37.90 12.21
C THR A 107 38.01 39.01 11.29
N GLY A 108 37.41 39.19 10.10
CA GLY A 108 37.71 40.30 9.19
C GLY A 108 37.46 41.66 9.85
N MET A 109 36.26 41.89 10.39
CA MET A 109 35.92 43.16 11.07
C MET A 109 36.86 43.46 12.26
N ARG A 110 37.23 42.43 13.05
CA ARG A 110 38.19 42.61 14.15
C ARG A 110 39.57 43.01 13.65
N LYS A 111 40.01 42.47 12.51
CA LYS A 111 41.28 42.82 11.89
C LYS A 111 41.26 44.26 11.37
N GLU A 112 40.22 44.62 10.60
CA GLU A 112 40.01 45.99 10.10
C GLU A 112 40.03 47.01 11.25
N THR A 113 39.28 46.75 12.33
CA THR A 113 39.26 47.61 13.51
C THR A 113 40.64 47.72 14.17
N ALA A 114 41.40 46.62 14.24
CA ALA A 114 42.75 46.64 14.81
C ALA A 114 43.72 47.46 13.94
N ASP A 115 43.61 47.32 12.62
CA ASP A 115 44.40 48.07 11.64
C ASP A 115 44.06 49.59 11.72
N ASP A 116 42.78 49.95 11.85
CA ASP A 116 42.32 51.33 12.03
C ASP A 116 42.87 51.95 13.33
N LEU A 117 42.81 51.22 14.45
CA LEU A 117 43.37 51.67 15.72
C LEU A 117 44.90 51.84 15.65
N ALA A 118 45.60 50.94 14.95
CA ALA A 118 47.03 51.06 14.72
C ALA A 118 47.35 52.31 13.87
N GLY A 119 46.59 52.54 12.80
CA GLY A 119 46.68 53.73 11.96
C GLY A 119 46.45 55.02 12.74
N ALA A 120 45.40 55.07 13.58
CA ALA A 120 45.11 56.20 14.44
C ALA A 120 46.27 56.49 15.42
N ARG A 121 46.83 55.46 16.06
CA ARG A 121 48.00 55.61 16.96
C ARG A 121 49.20 56.21 16.23
N LEU A 122 49.51 55.72 15.02
CA LEU A 122 50.61 56.25 14.21
C LEU A 122 50.39 57.71 13.81
N ALA A 123 49.16 58.08 13.45
CA ALA A 123 48.80 59.46 13.14
C ALA A 123 48.96 60.38 14.37
N TRP A 124 48.52 59.93 15.55
CA TRP A 124 48.58 60.70 16.80
C TRP A 124 50.01 60.91 17.30
N HIS A 125 50.91 59.95 17.12
CA HIS A 125 52.32 60.10 17.51
C HIS A 125 53.12 61.04 16.60
N GLY A 126 52.49 61.72 15.62
CA GLY A 126 53.20 62.61 14.69
C GLY A 126 54.18 61.87 13.77
N GLN A 127 54.13 60.53 13.76
CA GLN A 127 54.84 59.67 12.82
C GLN A 127 54.11 59.57 11.46
N GLY A 128 52.93 60.20 11.36
CA GLY A 128 52.22 60.38 10.12
C GLY A 128 53.06 61.11 9.07
N LEU A 129 53.54 60.36 8.08
CA LEU A 129 53.90 60.84 6.75
C LEU A 129 55.06 61.87 6.66
N LYS A 130 56.23 61.56 7.22
CA LYS A 130 57.49 62.19 6.72
C LYS A 130 57.91 61.71 5.32
N ARG A 131 57.18 60.76 4.72
CA ARG A 131 57.31 60.36 3.32
C ARG A 131 55.98 60.59 2.59
N ARG A 132 55.64 61.85 2.39
CA ARG A 132 54.79 62.24 1.25
C ARG A 132 55.62 61.97 -0.01
N ARG A 133 55.67 60.71 -0.46
CA ARG A 133 56.11 60.40 -1.83
C ARG A 133 55.15 61.19 -2.70
N GLU A 134 55.67 62.19 -3.42
CA GLU A 134 54.98 62.80 -4.55
C GLU A 134 54.37 61.68 -5.38
N VAL A 135 53.05 61.55 -5.27
CA VAL A 135 52.28 60.75 -6.20
C VAL A 135 52.44 61.49 -7.51
N GLN A 136 53.38 61.04 -8.34
CA GLN A 136 53.38 61.38 -9.74
C GLN A 136 52.00 60.97 -10.24
N LEU A 137 51.19 61.97 -10.60
CA LEU A 137 49.99 61.86 -11.40
C LEU A 137 50.37 61.17 -12.72
N LYS A 138 50.53 59.85 -12.70
CA LYS A 138 50.56 59.03 -13.91
C LYS A 138 49.12 58.90 -14.37
N LYS A 139 48.80 59.78 -15.32
CA LYS A 139 47.82 59.69 -16.41
C LYS A 139 46.69 58.68 -16.23
N GLU A 140 45.48 59.23 -16.29
CA GLU A 140 44.22 58.56 -16.60
C GLU A 140 44.42 57.39 -17.59
N PRO A 141 44.07 56.16 -17.21
CA PRO A 141 43.59 55.21 -18.19
C PRO A 141 42.20 55.67 -18.64
N GLU A 142 42.17 56.15 -19.87
CA GLU A 142 41.03 56.31 -20.75
C GLU A 142 39.91 55.29 -20.43
N VAL A 143 38.73 55.83 -20.14
CA VAL A 143 37.48 55.09 -19.96
C VAL A 143 37.17 54.39 -21.28
N VAL A 144 37.58 53.12 -21.39
CA VAL A 144 37.03 52.22 -22.41
C VAL A 144 35.63 51.84 -21.93
N GLU A 145 34.67 52.51 -22.56
CA GLU A 145 33.24 52.23 -22.53
C GLU A 145 33.01 50.72 -22.70
N PRO A 146 32.40 50.02 -21.74
CA PRO A 146 32.04 48.62 -21.92
C PRO A 146 30.96 48.54 -23.00
N THR A 147 31.36 48.07 -24.17
CA THR A 147 30.47 47.65 -25.25
C THR A 147 29.41 46.71 -24.67
N PRO A 148 28.11 46.97 -24.86
CA PRO A 148 27.07 46.04 -24.46
C PRO A 148 27.25 44.74 -25.25
N GLN A 149 27.53 43.65 -24.53
CA GLN A 149 27.55 42.32 -25.12
C GLN A 149 26.15 42.03 -25.71
N PRO A 150 26.06 41.49 -26.92
CA PRO A 150 24.79 41.05 -27.48
C PRO A 150 24.28 39.89 -26.64
N VAL A 151 23.09 40.05 -26.12
CA VAL A 151 22.29 38.99 -25.52
C VAL A 151 21.95 38.03 -26.66
N GLU A 152 22.75 36.97 -26.85
CA GLU A 152 22.35 35.83 -27.66
C GLU A 152 21.21 35.12 -26.93
N GLU A 153 19.99 35.45 -27.35
CA GLU A 153 18.77 34.71 -27.09
C GLU A 153 18.86 33.34 -27.77
N ALA A 154 19.54 32.38 -27.12
CA ALA A 154 19.42 30.97 -27.44
C ALA A 154 18.42 30.32 -26.49
N VAL A 155 17.16 30.29 -26.94
CA VAL A 155 16.13 29.28 -26.73
C VAL A 155 16.52 28.16 -25.73
N THR A 156 15.88 28.16 -24.56
CA THR A 156 15.19 26.96 -24.08
C THR A 156 13.88 27.37 -23.45
N GLU A 157 12.83 26.96 -24.14
CA GLU A 157 11.42 27.09 -23.81
C GLU A 157 11.16 26.79 -22.33
N LYS A 158 10.75 27.82 -21.60
CA LYS A 158 9.91 27.63 -20.41
C LYS A 158 8.58 27.06 -20.89
N LYS A 159 8.53 25.72 -20.94
CA LYS A 159 7.28 24.98 -20.88
C LYS A 159 6.62 25.36 -19.54
N GLN A 160 5.66 26.28 -19.61
CA GLN A 160 4.65 26.45 -18.59
C GLN A 160 4.08 25.08 -18.26
N VAL A 161 4.41 24.56 -17.09
CA VAL A 161 3.60 23.55 -16.43
C VAL A 161 2.40 24.30 -15.89
N VAL A 162 1.39 24.39 -16.76
CA VAL A 162 -0.01 24.65 -16.42
C VAL A 162 -0.36 23.75 -15.23
N PRO A 163 -0.99 24.26 -14.16
CA PRO A 163 -1.53 23.41 -13.11
C PRO A 163 -2.45 22.37 -13.77
N PRO A 164 -2.37 21.07 -13.43
CA PRO A 164 -3.22 20.08 -14.05
C PRO A 164 -4.68 20.43 -13.75
N GLU A 165 -5.32 21.05 -14.73
CA GLU A 165 -6.76 21.05 -14.86
C GLU A 165 -7.15 19.58 -14.87
N VAL A 166 -7.82 19.19 -13.80
CA VAL A 166 -8.41 17.88 -13.62
C VAL A 166 -9.41 17.69 -14.75
N GLN A 167 -8.93 17.17 -15.88
CA GLN A 167 -9.76 16.45 -16.81
C GLN A 167 -10.26 15.25 -16.02
N LEU A 168 -11.48 15.39 -15.52
CA LEU A 168 -12.40 14.29 -15.32
C LEU A 168 -12.29 13.44 -16.58
N GLN A 169 -11.51 12.37 -16.50
CA GLN A 169 -11.53 11.33 -17.48
C GLN A 169 -12.99 10.93 -17.57
N ALA A 170 -13.56 11.22 -18.74
CA ALA A 170 -14.72 10.52 -19.23
C ALA A 170 -14.43 9.04 -18.98
N THR A 171 -15.21 8.49 -18.06
CA THR A 171 -15.50 7.08 -17.95
C THR A 171 -15.52 6.51 -19.37
N PRO A 172 -14.75 5.47 -19.71
CA PRO A 172 -15.05 4.72 -20.91
C PRO A 172 -16.48 4.20 -20.72
N GLU A 173 -17.38 4.82 -21.49
CA GLU A 173 -18.71 4.34 -21.75
C GLU A 173 -18.54 2.98 -22.43
N ILE A 174 -18.48 1.92 -21.61
CA ILE A 174 -18.63 0.55 -22.05
C ILE A 174 -20.10 0.43 -22.46
N THR A 175 -20.38 0.85 -23.68
CA THR A 175 -21.56 0.42 -24.43
C THR A 175 -21.18 -0.89 -25.11
N GLU A 176 -21.24 -1.99 -24.37
CA GLU A 176 -21.56 -3.28 -24.98
C GLU A 176 -22.78 -3.85 -24.25
N LYS A 177 -23.93 -3.60 -24.87
CA LYS A 177 -25.18 -4.29 -24.57
C LYS A 177 -25.06 -5.70 -25.15
N GLU A 178 -24.48 -6.62 -24.40
CA GLU A 178 -24.85 -8.03 -24.55
C GLU A 178 -25.94 -8.34 -23.52
N LYS A 179 -27.19 -8.35 -23.98
CA LYS A 179 -28.32 -8.93 -23.26
C LYS A 179 -28.04 -10.42 -23.07
N VAL A 180 -27.50 -10.79 -21.91
CA VAL A 180 -27.67 -12.14 -21.38
C VAL A 180 -28.78 -12.04 -20.33
N ASP A 181 -29.94 -12.55 -20.71
CA ASP A 181 -31.08 -12.76 -19.84
C ASP A 181 -30.66 -13.56 -18.61
N THR A 182 -30.49 -12.85 -17.49
CA THR A 182 -30.44 -13.48 -16.17
C THR A 182 -31.88 -13.62 -15.70
N PRO A 183 -32.42 -14.84 -15.54
CA PRO A 183 -33.73 -15.01 -14.95
C PRO A 183 -33.71 -14.48 -13.50
N GLN A 184 -34.67 -13.61 -13.18
CA GLN A 184 -35.03 -13.25 -11.81
C GLN A 184 -35.31 -14.51 -11.00
N ALA A 185 -34.30 -15.01 -10.30
CA ALA A 185 -34.47 -15.91 -9.19
C ALA A 185 -35.00 -15.08 -8.02
N LYS A 186 -36.32 -15.12 -7.88
CA LYS A 186 -37.10 -14.75 -6.71
C LYS A 186 -36.37 -15.22 -5.45
N ALA A 187 -35.88 -14.28 -4.64
CA ALA A 187 -35.25 -14.56 -3.37
C ALA A 187 -36.20 -15.42 -2.50
N PRO A 188 -35.78 -16.61 -2.02
CA PRO A 188 -36.42 -17.19 -0.86
C PRO A 188 -35.99 -16.35 0.35
N GLU A 189 -36.99 -15.89 1.10
CA GLU A 189 -36.86 -15.28 2.40
C GLU A 189 -35.81 -16.04 3.22
N SER A 190 -34.70 -15.38 3.52
CA SER A 190 -33.72 -15.90 4.47
C SER A 190 -34.38 -15.89 5.84
N VAL A 191 -34.96 -17.04 6.20
CA VAL A 191 -35.21 -17.42 7.58
C VAL A 191 -33.88 -17.28 8.30
N VAL A 192 -33.78 -16.21 9.09
CA VAL A 192 -32.64 -15.91 9.94
C VAL A 192 -32.69 -16.92 11.08
N ASP A 193 -32.28 -18.14 10.78
CA ASP A 193 -32.16 -19.17 11.79
C ASP A 193 -31.03 -18.73 12.73
N SER A 194 -31.43 -18.54 13.97
CA SER A 194 -30.67 -17.89 15.02
C SER A 194 -29.50 -18.78 15.39
N MET A 195 -28.36 -18.62 14.70
CA MET A 195 -27.11 -19.22 15.14
C MET A 195 -26.73 -18.59 16.47
N ALA A 196 -27.07 -19.31 17.54
CA ALA A 196 -26.58 -19.11 18.88
C ALA A 196 -25.05 -18.98 18.82
N PHE A 197 -24.59 -17.75 18.95
CA PHE A 197 -23.19 -17.41 19.18
C PHE A 197 -22.75 -18.16 20.43
N GLN A 198 -22.11 -19.32 20.25
CA GLN A 198 -21.46 -20.02 21.34
C GLN A 198 -20.39 -19.06 21.86
N LYS A 199 -20.71 -18.41 22.98
CA LYS A 199 -19.75 -17.72 23.85
C LYS A 199 -18.63 -18.70 24.16
N LYS A 200 -17.57 -18.68 23.35
CA LYS A 200 -16.28 -19.23 23.74
C LYS A 200 -15.93 -18.51 25.04
N LYS A 201 -15.94 -19.27 26.13
CA LYS A 201 -15.41 -18.84 27.43
C LYS A 201 -14.00 -18.32 27.18
N GLU A 202 -13.86 -17.00 27.14
CA GLU A 202 -12.59 -16.32 27.28
C GLU A 202 -11.97 -16.84 28.58
N LYS A 203 -10.82 -17.49 28.46
CA LYS A 203 -9.99 -17.81 29.62
C LYS A 203 -9.58 -16.47 30.24
N PRO A 204 -9.82 -16.23 31.54
CA PRO A 204 -9.34 -15.03 32.20
C PRO A 204 -7.81 -15.06 32.18
N TRP A 205 -7.21 -14.10 31.49
CA TRP A 205 -5.76 -13.91 31.38
C TRP A 205 -5.19 -13.16 32.60
N LEU A 206 -5.82 -13.30 33.77
CA LEU A 206 -5.43 -12.63 35.00
C LEU A 206 -4.93 -13.68 35.99
N ASP A 207 -3.62 -13.94 35.96
CA ASP A 207 -2.76 -14.10 37.15
C ASP A 207 -1.37 -14.67 36.76
N GLU A 208 -0.59 -13.91 35.99
CA GLU A 208 0.87 -14.07 36.01
C GLU A 208 1.46 -13.00 36.93
N LYS A 209 1.68 -13.42 38.18
CA LYS A 209 2.44 -12.68 39.19
C LYS A 209 3.83 -12.32 38.63
N PRO A 210 4.29 -11.06 38.77
CA PRO A 210 5.70 -10.75 38.51
C PRO A 210 6.56 -11.43 39.59
N ALA A 211 7.37 -12.40 39.17
CA ALA A 211 8.45 -12.92 39.99
C ALA A 211 9.39 -11.77 40.34
N LYS A 212 9.36 -11.35 41.61
CA LYS A 212 10.35 -10.45 42.22
C LYS A 212 11.75 -11.05 42.03
N ALA A 213 12.51 -10.55 41.06
CA ALA A 213 13.94 -10.78 41.00
C ALA A 213 14.58 -10.00 42.15
N ALA A 214 14.88 -10.72 43.23
CA ALA A 214 15.57 -10.22 44.39
C ALA A 214 16.96 -9.68 44.00
N THR A 215 17.21 -8.45 44.43
CA THR A 215 18.52 -7.85 44.51
C THR A 215 19.46 -8.73 45.35
N ARG A 216 20.63 -9.07 44.80
CA ARG A 216 21.78 -9.47 45.62
C ARG A 216 23.03 -8.74 45.17
N ALA A 217 23.32 -7.68 45.92
CA ALA A 217 24.61 -7.03 45.96
C ALA A 217 25.72 -8.04 46.26
N LYS A 218 26.87 -7.89 45.59
CA LYS A 218 28.15 -8.27 46.16
C LYS A 218 29.20 -7.21 45.82
N ARG A 219 29.40 -6.32 46.78
CA ARG A 219 30.63 -5.56 46.97
C ARG A 219 31.79 -6.52 47.25
N GLY A 220 32.98 -6.15 46.78
CA GLY A 220 34.29 -6.76 47.10
C GLY A 220 35.22 -6.51 45.92
N ARG A 221 35.92 -5.38 45.82
CA ARG A 221 37.07 -4.91 46.62
C ARG A 221 38.25 -5.89 46.51
N LYS A 222 39.16 -5.60 45.58
CA LYS A 222 40.60 -5.49 45.78
C LYS A 222 41.16 -4.61 44.67
#